data_AF-A0A1Z5LBX8-F1
#
_entry.id   AF-A0A1Z5LBX8-F1
#
_cell.length_a   1.000
_cell.length_b   1.000
_cell.length_c   1.000
_cell.angle_alpha   90.00
_cell.angle_beta   90.00
_cell.angle_gamma   90.00
#
_symmetry.space_group_name_H-M   'P 1'
#
loop_
_entity.id
_entity.type
_entity.pdbx_description
1 polymer ?
#
loop_
_entity_poly.entity_id
_entity_poly.type
_entity_poly.pdbx_seq_one_letter_code
_entity_poly.pdbx_strand_id
1 'polypeptide(L)'
;MMTTTPMMLACRCLIFSIHPQKLSFRKCDPSHLGLSAEEEADAFFGASVAEIKLSLGGITTKHEFLVKKRSVGEWEVYSCLGCQSDVYAEAAGNLLVSSMLLEHEPNIAALQGSQQYSSCYRMIVLPPG
;
A
#
# COMPACT_ATOMS: atom_id res chain seq x y z
N MET A 1 -5.88 -5.06 30.19
CA MET A 1 -6.44 -5.16 28.83
C MET A 1 -5.39 -4.59 27.88
N MET A 2 -4.72 -5.42 27.08
CA MET A 2 -3.78 -4.95 26.09
C MET A 2 -4.59 -4.46 24.88
N THR A 3 -4.73 -3.15 24.73
CA THR A 3 -5.24 -2.57 23.48
C THR A 3 -4.21 -2.82 22.40
N THR A 4 -4.40 -3.88 21.60
CA THR A 4 -3.66 -4.05 20.35
C THR A 4 -4.07 -2.91 19.42
N THR A 5 -3.20 -1.93 19.24
CA THR A 5 -3.39 -0.89 18.23
C THR A 5 -3.60 -1.56 16.88
N PRO A 6 -4.69 -1.27 16.15
CA PRO A 6 -4.96 -1.90 14.87
C PRO A 6 -3.81 -1.60 13.90
N MET A 7 -3.30 -2.63 13.25
CA MET A 7 -2.21 -2.50 12.29
C MET A 7 -2.71 -1.73 11.06
N MET A 8 -1.93 -0.76 10.61
CA MET A 8 -2.22 0.05 9.43
C MET A 8 -0.93 0.22 8.63
N LEU A 9 -1.06 0.02 7.33
CA LEU A 9 -0.04 0.37 6.34
C LEU A 9 -0.47 1.63 5.62
N ALA A 10 0.45 2.54 5.37
CA ALA A 10 0.17 3.75 4.61
C ALA A 10 1.30 4.04 3.63
N CYS A 11 0.95 4.62 2.49
CA CYS A 11 1.97 5.20 1.62
C CYS A 11 2.52 6.49 2.22
N ARG A 12 3.70 6.95 1.77
CA ARG A 12 4.38 8.15 2.29
C ARG A 12 3.56 9.44 2.17
N CYS A 13 2.70 9.50 1.15
CA CYS A 13 1.77 10.60 0.89
C CYS A 13 0.54 10.59 1.85
N LEU A 14 0.33 9.52 2.61
CA LEU A 14 -0.86 9.25 3.45
C LEU A 14 -2.19 9.25 2.68
N ILE A 15 -2.14 9.02 1.37
CA ILE A 15 -3.31 8.96 0.48
C ILE A 15 -4.01 7.61 0.59
N PHE A 16 -3.22 6.53 0.66
CA PHE A 16 -3.70 5.18 0.89
C PHE A 16 -3.49 4.78 2.33
N SER A 17 -4.46 4.06 2.89
CA SER A 17 -4.32 3.34 4.14
C SER A 17 -4.94 1.95 3.99
N ILE A 18 -4.19 0.93 4.40
CA ILE A 18 -4.58 -0.47 4.31
C ILE A 18 -4.58 -1.05 5.72
N HIS A 19 -5.69 -1.70 6.09
CA HIS A 19 -5.88 -2.29 7.40
C HIS A 19 -5.86 -3.81 7.32
N PRO A 20 -4.68 -4.46 7.34
CA PRO A 20 -4.58 -5.92 7.32
C PRO A 20 -5.08 -6.53 8.64
N GLN A 21 -5.72 -7.70 8.57
CA GLN A 21 -6.13 -8.48 9.76
C GLN A 21 -4.90 -9.01 10.53
N LYS A 22 -3.90 -9.45 9.78
CA LYS A 22 -2.58 -9.83 10.27
C LYS A 22 -1.60 -9.56 9.15
N LEU A 23 -0.44 -9.00 9.50
CA LEU A 23 0.64 -8.86 8.56
C LEU A 23 1.72 -9.87 8.90
N SER A 24 1.99 -10.76 7.96
CA SER A 24 3.27 -11.43 7.91
C SER A 24 3.88 -11.03 6.58
N PHE A 25 4.85 -10.11 6.61
CA PHE A 25 5.78 -9.94 5.51
C PHE A 25 6.64 -11.20 5.42
N ARG A 26 6.04 -12.31 4.98
CA ARG A 26 6.81 -13.28 4.23
C ARG A 26 6.94 -12.62 2.88
N LYS A 27 8.16 -12.19 2.54
CA LYS A 27 8.50 -11.85 1.16
C LYS A 27 7.95 -13.01 0.33
N CYS A 28 6.84 -12.78 -0.38
CA CYS A 28 6.28 -13.83 -1.22
C CYS A 28 7.37 -14.11 -2.24
N ASP A 29 7.85 -15.34 -2.26
CA ASP A 29 8.63 -15.80 -3.41
C ASP A 29 7.70 -15.63 -4.61
N PRO A 30 8.03 -14.81 -5.62
CA PRO A 30 7.18 -14.62 -6.80
C PRO A 30 6.79 -15.96 -7.43
N SER A 31 7.66 -16.97 -7.30
CA SER A 31 7.44 -18.35 -7.74
C SER A 31 6.20 -19.01 -7.10
N HIS A 32 5.77 -18.57 -5.91
CA HIS A 32 4.60 -19.10 -5.20
C HIS A 32 3.29 -18.40 -5.57
N LEU A 33 3.37 -17.25 -6.25
CA LEU A 33 2.20 -16.50 -6.69
C LEU A 33 1.60 -17.05 -7.99
N GLY A 34 2.31 -17.96 -8.68
CA GLY A 34 1.86 -18.56 -9.93
C GLY A 34 1.71 -17.53 -11.06
N LEU A 35 2.55 -16.50 -11.06
CA LEU A 35 2.49 -15.40 -12.01
C LEU A 35 2.83 -15.86 -13.42
N SER A 36 2.18 -15.26 -14.41
CA SER A 36 2.55 -15.33 -15.81
C SER A 36 3.82 -14.51 -16.07
N ALA A 37 4.48 -14.75 -17.21
CA ALA A 37 5.68 -14.01 -17.60
C ALA A 37 5.44 -12.49 -17.75
N GLU A 38 4.21 -12.08 -18.07
CA GLU A 38 3.82 -10.66 -18.12
C GLU A 38 3.79 -10.05 -16.71
N GLU A 39 3.22 -10.76 -15.75
CA GLU A 39 3.10 -10.32 -14.35
C GLU A 39 4.47 -10.29 -13.65
N GLU A 40 5.32 -11.28 -13.90
CA GLU A 40 6.70 -11.30 -13.38
C GLU A 40 7.55 -10.13 -13.90
N ALA A 41 7.24 -9.59 -15.09
CA ALA A 41 7.95 -8.47 -15.67
C ALA A 41 7.53 -7.10 -15.09
N ASP A 42 6.37 -7.00 -14.42
CA ASP A 42 5.95 -5.75 -13.80
C ASP A 42 6.68 -5.51 -12.47
N ALA A 43 7.16 -4.28 -12.30
CA ALA A 43 7.98 -3.88 -11.16
C ALA A 43 7.29 -4.08 -9.79
N PHE A 44 5.95 -4.08 -9.75
CA PHE A 44 5.21 -4.36 -8.53
C PHE A 44 5.48 -5.77 -8.01
N PHE A 45 5.43 -6.79 -8.88
CA PHE A 45 5.62 -8.19 -8.49
C PHE A 45 7.10 -8.56 -8.33
N GLY A 46 8.00 -7.84 -9.00
CA GLY A 46 9.44 -7.93 -8.75
C GLY A 46 9.88 -7.30 -7.42
N ALA A 47 9.05 -6.43 -6.82
CA ALA A 47 9.29 -5.88 -5.49
C ALA A 47 8.92 -6.90 -4.38
N SER A 48 9.37 -6.63 -3.15
CA SER A 48 8.94 -7.45 -2.01
C SER A 48 7.47 -7.18 -1.72
N VAL A 49 6.59 -8.13 -2.08
CA VAL A 49 5.15 -8.07 -1.81
C VAL A 49 4.76 -9.09 -0.74
N ALA A 50 3.62 -8.86 -0.09
CA ALA A 50 3.02 -9.78 0.87
C ALA A 50 1.54 -9.99 0.58
N GLU A 51 1.08 -11.23 0.67
CA GLU A 51 -0.34 -11.56 0.64
C GLU A 51 -1.00 -11.17 1.96
N ILE A 52 -2.15 -10.51 1.88
CA ILE A 52 -2.88 -10.02 3.06
C ILE A 52 -4.37 -10.33 3.00
N LYS A 53 -4.97 -10.45 4.18
CA LYS A 53 -6.42 -10.37 4.36
C LYS A 53 -6.76 -9.04 5.01
N LEU A 54 -7.80 -8.39 4.52
CA LEU A 54 -8.27 -7.13 5.10
C LEU A 54 -9.04 -7.35 6.39
N SER A 55 -8.84 -6.45 7.34
CA SER A 55 -9.72 -6.29 8.50
C SER A 55 -10.90 -5.38 8.14
N LEU A 56 -11.77 -5.09 9.13
CA LEU A 56 -12.94 -4.21 8.95
C LEU A 56 -12.60 -2.81 8.41
N GLY A 57 -11.37 -2.32 8.61
CA GLY A 57 -10.93 -1.03 8.07
C GLY A 57 -10.70 -1.02 6.56
N GLY A 58 -10.55 -2.19 5.93
CA GLY A 58 -10.39 -2.33 4.49
C GLY A 58 -9.19 -1.58 3.90
N ILE A 59 -9.33 -1.17 2.65
CA ILE A 59 -8.45 -0.23 1.97
C ILE A 59 -9.20 1.09 1.87
N THR A 60 -8.56 2.18 2.25
CA THR A 60 -9.12 3.53 2.14
C THR A 60 -8.20 4.43 1.33
N THR A 61 -8.82 5.29 0.54
CA THR A 61 -8.15 6.28 -0.30
C THR A 61 -8.77 7.65 0.01
N LYS A 62 -7.94 8.66 0.27
CA LYS A 62 -8.43 10.02 0.55
C LYS A 62 -8.69 10.84 -0.72
N HIS A 63 -7.85 10.67 -1.74
CA HIS A 63 -7.83 11.48 -2.96
C HIS A 63 -7.77 10.58 -4.19
N GLU A 64 -8.94 10.22 -4.73
CA GLU A 64 -9.05 9.31 -5.88
C GLU A 64 -8.30 9.82 -7.12
N PHE A 65 -8.20 11.14 -7.32
CA PHE A 65 -7.44 11.72 -8.43
C PHE A 65 -5.92 11.48 -8.35
N LEU A 66 -5.42 10.99 -7.21
CA LEU A 66 -4.02 10.60 -7.00
C LEU A 66 -3.83 9.07 -7.04
N VAL A 67 -4.86 8.33 -7.43
CA VAL A 67 -4.79 6.89 -7.67
C VAL A 67 -4.53 6.64 -9.14
N LYS A 68 -3.51 5.82 -9.42
CA LYS A 68 -3.31 5.23 -10.74
C LYS A 68 -3.61 3.74 -10.65
N LYS A 69 -4.37 3.23 -11.61
CA LYS A 69 -4.58 1.80 -11.82
C LYS A 69 -3.89 1.36 -13.11
N ARG A 70 -3.34 0.16 -13.11
CA ARG A 70 -2.88 -0.52 -14.33
C ARG A 70 -3.22 -1.99 -14.26
N SER A 71 -3.63 -2.56 -15.38
CA SER A 71 -3.84 -4.01 -15.52
C SER A 71 -2.56 -4.67 -15.96
N VAL A 72 -2.22 -5.80 -15.33
CA VAL A 72 -1.06 -6.63 -15.64
C VAL A 72 -1.53 -8.08 -15.54
N GLY A 73 -1.69 -8.76 -16.68
CA GLY A 73 -2.35 -10.06 -16.71
C GLY A 73 -3.73 -10.02 -16.04
N GLU A 74 -3.92 -10.84 -15.00
CA GLU A 74 -5.18 -10.91 -14.24
C GLU A 74 -5.26 -9.93 -13.06
N TRP A 75 -4.19 -9.18 -12.79
CA TRP A 75 -4.09 -8.29 -11.65
C TRP A 75 -4.40 -6.84 -12.01
N GLU A 76 -5.08 -6.14 -11.11
CA GLU A 76 -5.11 -4.68 -11.08
C GLU A 76 -4.11 -4.16 -10.04
N VAL A 77 -3.09 -3.43 -10.48
CA VAL A 77 -2.08 -2.79 -9.62
C VAL A 77 -2.47 -1.33 -9.36
N TYR A 78 -2.45 -0.94 -8.09
CA TYR A 78 -2.81 0.39 -7.60
C TYR A 78 -1.59 1.15 -7.10
N SER A 79 -1.42 2.40 -7.55
CA SER A 79 -0.28 3.26 -7.21
C SER A 79 -0.70 4.63 -6.67
N CYS A 80 0.06 5.19 -5.71
CA CYS A 80 -0.05 6.61 -5.30
C CYS A 80 0.74 7.47 -6.27
N LEU A 81 0.08 8.34 -7.04
CA LEU A 81 0.74 9.38 -7.85
C LEU A 81 1.49 10.40 -6.99
N GLY A 82 0.99 10.67 -5.78
CA GLY A 82 1.59 11.64 -4.86
C GLY A 82 2.97 11.25 -4.32
N CYS A 83 3.25 9.96 -4.11
CA CYS A 83 4.59 9.49 -3.69
C CYS A 83 5.24 8.49 -4.66
N GLN A 84 4.66 8.36 -5.86
CA GLN A 84 5.14 7.54 -6.97
C GLN A 84 5.50 6.11 -6.57
N SER A 85 4.62 5.48 -5.80
CA SER A 85 4.83 4.10 -5.33
C SER A 85 3.62 3.24 -5.62
N ASP A 86 3.86 2.00 -6.02
CA ASP A 86 2.85 0.97 -6.03
C ASP A 86 2.48 0.59 -4.59
N VAL A 87 1.19 0.37 -4.37
CA VAL A 87 0.60 0.21 -3.05
C VAL A 87 0.12 -1.22 -2.86
N TYR A 88 -0.77 -1.70 -3.72
CA TYR A 88 -1.31 -3.05 -3.66
C TYR A 88 -1.72 -3.53 -5.05
N ALA A 89 -1.95 -4.83 -5.20
CA ALA A 89 -2.60 -5.42 -6.36
C ALA A 89 -3.68 -6.40 -5.94
N GLU A 90 -4.73 -6.50 -6.73
CA GLU A 90 -5.83 -7.43 -6.50
C GLU A 90 -6.16 -8.27 -7.74
N ALA A 91 -6.49 -9.54 -7.53
CA ALA A 91 -6.93 -10.47 -8.57
C ALA A 91 -7.82 -11.54 -7.95
N ALA A 92 -9.04 -11.73 -8.48
CA ALA A 92 -9.96 -12.81 -8.07
C ALA A 92 -10.14 -12.99 -6.54
N GLY A 93 -10.10 -11.90 -5.76
CA GLY A 93 -10.23 -11.92 -4.30
C GLY A 93 -8.92 -12.11 -3.52
N ASN A 94 -7.80 -12.32 -4.22
CA ASN A 94 -6.46 -12.26 -3.66
C ASN A 94 -5.98 -10.81 -3.60
N LEU A 95 -5.20 -10.49 -2.57
CA LEU A 95 -4.68 -9.14 -2.33
C LEU A 95 -3.21 -9.21 -1.94
N LEU A 96 -2.37 -8.51 -2.71
CA LEU A 96 -0.95 -8.34 -2.45
C LEU A 96 -0.68 -6.89 -2.08
N VAL A 97 0.16 -6.67 -1.07
CA VAL A 97 0.59 -5.34 -0.64
C VAL A 97 2.08 -5.16 -0.82
N SER A 98 2.49 -3.98 -1.24
CA SER A 98 3.89 -3.59 -1.37
C SER A 98 4.55 -3.43 0.00
N SER A 99 5.77 -3.95 0.17
CA SER A 99 6.59 -3.69 1.37
C SER A 99 7.13 -2.26 1.45
N MET A 100 6.91 -1.43 0.42
CA MET A 100 7.30 -0.01 0.44
C MET A 100 6.33 0.85 1.26
N LEU A 101 5.20 0.29 1.69
CA LEU A 101 4.28 0.99 2.59
C LEU A 101 4.89 1.09 3.99
N LEU A 102 4.68 2.24 4.60
CA LEU A 102 5.10 2.50 5.97
C LEU A 102 4.25 1.66 6.92
N GLU A 103 4.93 0.89 7.76
CA GLU A 103 4.32 0.22 8.89
C GLU A 103 4.20 1.17 10.08
N HIS A 104 3.09 1.01 10.81
CA HIS A 104 2.86 1.54 12.16
C HIS A 104 2.56 3.04 12.32
N GLU A 105 1.71 3.29 13.32
CA GLU A 105 1.14 4.56 13.75
C GLU A 105 2.17 5.65 14.16
N PRO A 106 3.32 5.35 14.80
CA PRO A 106 4.30 6.37 15.16
C PRO A 106 4.90 7.10 13.95
N ASN A 107 5.08 6.40 12.83
CA ASN A 107 5.57 6.98 11.59
C ASN A 107 4.51 7.89 10.95
N ILE A 108 3.24 7.53 11.07
CA ILE A 108 2.11 8.31 10.54
C ILE A 108 1.88 9.56 11.40
N ALA A 109 1.93 9.42 12.73
CA ALA A 109 1.83 10.55 13.65
C ALA A 109 3.01 11.53 13.47
N ALA A 110 4.24 11.02 13.29
CA ALA A 110 5.41 11.85 12.98
C ALA A 110 5.24 12.61 11.65
N LEU A 111 4.71 11.95 10.61
CA LEU A 111 4.40 12.59 9.34
C LEU A 111 3.32 13.67 9.51
N GLN A 112 2.25 13.40 10.25
CA GLN A 112 1.18 14.37 10.53
C GLN A 112 1.68 15.59 11.33
N GLY A 113 2.70 15.42 12.17
CA GLY A 113 3.36 16.51 12.90
C GLY A 113 4.39 17.29 12.07
N SER A 114 4.69 16.87 10.84
CA SER A 114 5.71 17.51 10.00
C SER A 114 5.19 18.78 9.31
N GLN A 115 6.10 19.68 8.95
CA GLN A 115 5.77 20.88 8.17
C GLN A 115 5.24 20.56 6.75
N GLN A 116 5.47 19.34 6.26
CA GLN A 116 5.01 18.89 4.95
C GLN A 116 3.56 18.38 4.97
N TYR A 117 2.98 18.23 6.16
CA TYR A 117 1.59 17.81 6.30
C TYR A 117 0.64 18.98 6.04
N SER A 118 -0.18 18.83 5.00
CA SER A 118 -1.32 19.71 4.80
C SER A 118 -2.50 19.20 5.60
N SER A 119 -2.90 19.94 6.65
CA SER A 119 -4.10 19.61 7.44
C SER A 119 -5.39 19.72 6.62
N CYS A 120 -5.46 20.68 5.69
CA CYS A 120 -6.60 20.87 4.79
C CYS A 120 -6.83 19.65 3.89
N TYR A 121 -5.75 19.13 3.29
CA TYR A 121 -5.81 17.98 2.39
C TYR A 121 -5.53 16.65 3.08
N ARG A 122 -5.19 16.65 4.38
CA ARG A 122 -4.84 15.47 5.18
C ARG A 122 -3.81 14.55 4.53
N MET A 123 -2.80 15.13 3.88
CA MET A 123 -1.76 14.43 3.12
C MET A 123 -0.38 15.08 3.31
N ILE A 124 0.67 14.34 2.99
CA ILE A 124 2.03 14.88 2.92
C ILE A 124 2.27 15.39 1.51
N VAL A 125 2.65 16.67 1.39
CA VAL A 125 3.10 17.26 0.14
C VAL A 125 4.61 17.00 0.03
N LEU A 126 4.95 15.99 -0.76
CA LEU A 126 6.35 15.66 -1.02
C LEU A 126 6.92 16.64 -2.06
N PRO A 127 8.19 17.03 -1.93
CA PRO A 127 8.86 17.79 -2.99
C PRO A 127 8.88 16.98 -4.30
N PRO A 128 8.87 17.63 -5.47
CA PRO A 128 9.07 16.95 -6.73
C PRO A 128 10.43 16.23 -6.72
N GLY A 129 10.42 14.96 -7.13
CA GLY A 129 11.62 14.13 -7.27
C GLY A 129 12.42 14.44 -8.53
#